data_AF-A0A7S4UXR4-F1
#
_entry.id   AF-A0A7S4UXR4-F1
#
_cell.length_a   1.000
_cell.length_b   1.000
_cell.length_c   1.000
_cell.angle_alpha   90.00
_cell.angle_beta   90.00
_cell.angle_gamma   90.00
#
_symmetry.space_group_name_H-M   'P 1'
#
loop_
_entity.id
_entity.type
_entity.pdbx_description
1 polymer ?
#
loop_
_entity_poly.entity_id
_entity_poly.type
_entity_poly.pdbx_seq_one_letter_code
_entity_poly.pdbx_strand_id
1 'polypeptide(L)'
;GSGHQWREVSCPGGEAGGCEQPGPPAWQSCYASSGCHWRLSDWGACSSRCGRGARERQVSCSGRGDGRCASPQPAAAKACHEVSGCEWQTQDWSECGSACEPQTREVVCPSGNTSDCRGVVPATLRSCGTASCAQPGSSTLVLLLRWLLSAQSPGSDVAAEAIAAARDAVARVLGVPAFSIQAELNSTATATSGQGRRLAGAVDVGLRLEVV
;
A
#
# COMPACT_ATOMS: atom_id res chain seq x y z
N GLY A 1 -43.54 29.86 -14.05
CA GLY A 1 -44.37 29.23 -15.09
C GLY A 1 -44.47 30.12 -16.31
N SER A 2 -45.22 29.70 -17.33
CA SER A 2 -45.53 30.52 -18.50
C SER A 2 -46.39 31.73 -18.12
N GLY A 3 -46.09 32.87 -18.72
CA GLY A 3 -46.82 34.12 -18.54
C GLY A 3 -46.63 35.05 -19.72
N HIS A 4 -47.23 36.23 -19.66
CA HIS A 4 -47.04 37.30 -20.62
C HIS A 4 -46.58 38.55 -19.89
N GLN A 5 -45.60 39.25 -20.44
CA GLN A 5 -45.15 40.55 -19.97
C GLN A 5 -45.57 41.61 -20.97
N TRP A 6 -46.00 42.77 -20.46
CA TRP A 6 -46.51 43.87 -21.25
C TRP A 6 -45.57 45.07 -21.16
N ARG A 7 -45.48 45.83 -22.25
CA ARG A 7 -44.87 47.15 -22.29
C ARG A 7 -45.82 48.11 -22.95
N GLU A 8 -45.73 49.37 -22.53
CA GLU A 8 -46.41 50.44 -23.21
C GLU A 8 -45.71 50.72 -24.55
N VAL A 9 -46.50 50.90 -25.61
CA VAL A 9 -46.02 51.21 -26.96
C VAL A 9 -46.72 52.48 -27.42
N SER A 10 -45.94 53.53 -27.61
CA SER A 10 -46.44 54.86 -27.99
C SER A 10 -45.73 55.38 -29.23
N CYS A 11 -46.48 56.05 -30.10
CA CYS A 11 -45.90 56.81 -31.20
C CYS A 11 -45.29 58.12 -30.67
N PRO A 12 -44.14 58.58 -31.20
CA PRO A 12 -43.46 59.79 -30.72
C PRO A 12 -44.31 61.07 -30.71
N GLY A 13 -45.44 61.10 -31.44
CA GLY A 13 -46.35 62.24 -31.54
C GLY A 13 -47.66 62.13 -30.74
N GLY A 14 -47.90 61.06 -29.98
CA GLY A 14 -49.08 60.93 -29.09
C GLY A 14 -50.46 60.82 -29.78
N GLU A 15 -50.55 61.09 -31.07
CA GLU A 15 -51.78 61.01 -31.85
C GLU A 15 -51.87 59.67 -32.60
N ALA A 16 -53.05 59.03 -32.54
CA ALA A 16 -53.31 57.68 -33.06
C ALA A 16 -53.11 57.52 -34.59
N GLY A 17 -52.84 58.61 -35.32
CA GLY A 17 -52.61 58.64 -36.77
C GLY A 17 -51.15 58.87 -37.21
N GLY A 18 -50.19 59.00 -36.29
CA GLY A 18 -48.81 59.39 -36.62
C GLY A 18 -47.85 58.26 -37.02
N CYS A 19 -48.29 57.00 -36.99
CA CYS A 19 -47.46 55.84 -37.33
C CYS A 19 -48.09 55.08 -38.51
N GLU A 20 -47.40 55.05 -39.65
CA GLU A 20 -47.84 54.35 -40.87
C GLU A 20 -47.50 52.84 -40.84
N GLN A 21 -46.67 52.41 -39.89
CA GLN A 21 -46.24 51.01 -39.72
C GLN A 21 -46.92 50.33 -38.52
N PRO A 22 -47.14 49.00 -38.58
CA PRO A 22 -47.60 48.23 -37.42
C PRO A 22 -46.65 48.42 -36.24
N GLY A 23 -47.21 48.80 -35.09
CA GLY A 23 -46.45 48.96 -33.85
C GLY A 23 -45.77 47.65 -33.44
N PRO A 24 -44.60 47.71 -32.77
CA PRO A 24 -43.96 46.53 -32.24
C PRO A 24 -44.88 45.84 -31.22
N PRO A 25 -44.73 44.52 -30.98
CA PRO A 25 -45.59 43.81 -30.05
C PRO A 25 -45.51 44.45 -28.65
N ALA A 26 -46.69 44.77 -28.11
CA ALA A 26 -46.88 45.32 -26.77
C ALA A 26 -46.74 44.25 -25.67
N TRP A 27 -46.75 42.98 -26.07
CA TRP A 27 -46.55 41.86 -25.17
C TRP A 27 -45.57 40.85 -25.74
N GLN A 28 -44.93 40.11 -24.85
CA GLN A 28 -44.17 38.92 -25.22
C GLN A 28 -44.39 37.83 -24.18
N SER A 29 -44.30 36.57 -24.61
CA SER A 29 -44.31 35.44 -23.69
C SER A 29 -43.09 35.48 -22.78
N CYS A 30 -43.28 35.17 -21.51
CA CYS A 30 -42.22 35.03 -20.53
C CYS A 30 -42.36 33.70 -19.77
N TYR A 31 -41.26 33.26 -19.16
CA TYR A 31 -41.27 32.10 -18.27
C TYR A 31 -40.62 32.49 -16.95
N ALA A 32 -41.42 32.59 -15.90
CA ALA A 32 -40.92 32.84 -14.55
C ALA A 32 -40.28 31.56 -13.97
N SER A 33 -38.99 31.64 -13.65
CA SER A 33 -38.25 30.59 -12.92
C SER A 33 -38.19 30.84 -11.41
N SER A 34 -38.66 32.01 -10.95
CA SER A 34 -38.80 32.37 -9.54
C SER A 34 -39.81 31.43 -8.87
N GLY A 35 -39.27 30.48 -8.09
CA GLY A 35 -40.05 29.42 -7.42
C GLY A 35 -39.69 27.99 -7.84
N CYS A 36 -38.89 27.81 -8.89
CA CYS A 36 -38.32 26.52 -9.25
C CYS A 36 -37.10 26.22 -8.36
N HIS A 37 -37.04 25.03 -7.75
CA HIS A 37 -35.91 24.57 -6.97
C HIS A 37 -35.42 23.19 -7.46
N TRP A 38 -34.15 22.91 -7.20
CA TRP A 38 -33.57 21.59 -7.46
C TRP A 38 -34.05 20.58 -6.43
N ARG A 39 -34.52 19.44 -6.92
CA ARG A 39 -34.83 18.24 -6.13
C ARG A 39 -33.73 17.23 -6.35
N LEU A 40 -33.21 16.72 -5.25
CA LEU A 40 -32.07 15.80 -5.23
C LEU A 40 -32.55 14.53 -4.56
N SER A 41 -32.29 13.37 -5.17
CA SER A 41 -32.37 12.11 -4.44
C SER A 41 -31.18 11.97 -3.51
N ASP A 42 -31.24 10.98 -2.63
CA ASP A 42 -30.06 10.48 -1.94
C ASP A 42 -29.03 9.98 -2.95
N TRP A 43 -27.78 9.96 -2.50
CA TRP A 43 -26.70 9.34 -3.26
C TRP A 43 -26.90 7.83 -3.32
N GLY A 44 -26.75 7.28 -4.52
CA GLY A 44 -26.64 5.83 -4.73
C GLY A 44 -25.34 5.26 -4.18
N ALA A 45 -25.19 3.94 -4.33
CA ALA A 45 -23.97 3.23 -4.01
C ALA A 45 -22.79 3.69 -4.89
N CYS A 46 -21.57 3.43 -4.42
CA CYS A 46 -20.38 3.63 -5.23
C CYS A 46 -20.37 2.64 -6.40
N SER A 47 -19.99 3.11 -7.60
CA SER A 47 -19.89 2.30 -8.80
C SER A 47 -18.83 1.19 -8.71
N SER A 48 -17.84 1.35 -7.84
CA SER A 48 -16.85 0.33 -7.51
C SER A 48 -16.99 -0.09 -6.06
N ARG A 49 -16.76 -1.38 -5.79
CA ARG A 49 -16.62 -1.94 -4.44
C ARG A 49 -15.16 -2.01 -3.98
N CYS A 50 -14.22 -1.72 -4.87
CA CYS A 50 -12.80 -1.69 -4.57
C CYS A 50 -12.09 -0.54 -5.32
N GLY A 51 -11.51 0.39 -4.58
CA GLY A 51 -10.81 1.55 -5.11
C GLY A 51 -11.75 2.71 -5.44
N ARG A 52 -11.34 3.52 -6.41
CA ARG A 52 -12.04 4.76 -6.79
C ARG A 52 -13.25 4.46 -7.68
N GLY A 53 -14.33 5.19 -7.46
CA GLY A 53 -15.54 5.13 -8.28
C GLY A 53 -16.33 6.44 -8.23
N ALA A 54 -17.56 6.38 -8.71
CA ALA A 54 -18.52 7.48 -8.62
C ALA A 54 -19.84 6.97 -8.01
N ARG A 55 -20.50 7.83 -7.24
CA ARG A 55 -21.89 7.65 -6.82
C ARG A 55 -22.75 8.69 -7.49
N GLU A 56 -23.93 8.26 -7.92
CA GLU A 56 -24.86 9.09 -8.67
C GLU A 56 -26.10 9.40 -7.84
N ARG A 57 -26.77 10.50 -8.17
CA ARG A 57 -28.07 10.86 -7.63
C ARG A 57 -28.92 11.48 -8.72
N GLN A 58 -30.24 11.35 -8.58
CA GLN A 58 -31.17 12.02 -9.46
C GLN A 58 -31.25 13.51 -9.13
N VAL A 59 -31.13 14.34 -10.15
CA VAL A 59 -31.28 15.79 -10.06
C VAL A 59 -32.42 16.21 -10.99
N SER A 60 -33.48 16.78 -10.43
CA SER A 60 -34.64 17.23 -11.20
C SER A 60 -35.07 18.63 -10.78
N CYS A 61 -35.64 19.39 -11.70
CA CYS A 61 -36.18 20.71 -11.40
C CYS A 61 -37.66 20.59 -11.02
N SER A 62 -38.11 21.30 -9.98
CA SER A 62 -39.51 21.25 -9.51
C SER A 62 -40.53 21.90 -10.46
N GLY A 63 -40.07 22.61 -11.50
CA GLY A 63 -40.93 23.27 -12.49
C GLY A 63 -41.42 22.34 -13.60
N ARG A 64 -42.62 22.60 -14.15
CA ARG A 64 -43.10 21.91 -15.36
C ARG A 64 -42.46 22.55 -16.59
N GLY A 65 -41.62 21.78 -17.30
CA GLY A 65 -41.00 22.16 -18.57
C GLY A 65 -39.48 22.35 -18.51
N ASP A 66 -38.78 21.62 -19.39
CA ASP A 66 -37.43 21.82 -19.94
C ASP A 66 -36.30 22.31 -19.00
N GLY A 67 -36.32 21.93 -17.72
CA GLY A 67 -35.14 22.10 -16.84
C GLY A 67 -34.81 23.55 -16.43
N ARG A 68 -35.77 24.47 -16.44
CA ARG A 68 -35.52 25.91 -16.21
C ARG A 68 -35.46 26.32 -14.73
N CYS A 69 -34.63 25.65 -13.95
CA CYS A 69 -34.20 26.14 -12.64
C CYS A 69 -33.11 27.21 -12.87
N ALA A 70 -33.27 28.42 -12.32
CA ALA A 70 -32.37 29.55 -12.61
C ALA A 70 -30.95 29.36 -12.06
N SER A 71 -30.81 28.64 -10.96
CA SER A 71 -29.53 28.30 -10.35
C SER A 71 -28.83 27.15 -11.10
N PRO A 72 -27.49 27.11 -11.14
CA PRO A 72 -26.74 25.99 -11.73
C PRO A 72 -27.20 24.63 -11.20
N GLN A 73 -27.23 23.63 -12.08
CA GLN A 73 -27.59 22.27 -11.70
C GLN A 73 -26.56 21.72 -10.69
N PRO A 74 -27.00 21.22 -9.53
CA PRO A 74 -26.12 20.56 -8.58
C PRO A 74 -25.52 19.29 -9.20
N ALA A 75 -24.33 18.90 -8.73
CA ALA A 75 -23.65 17.72 -9.23
C ALA A 75 -24.55 16.47 -9.11
N ALA A 76 -24.72 15.76 -10.23
CA ALA A 76 -25.42 14.48 -10.29
C ALA A 76 -24.50 13.30 -9.95
N ALA A 77 -23.19 13.49 -10.02
CA ALA A 77 -22.18 12.50 -9.67
C ALA A 77 -21.16 13.08 -8.70
N LYS A 78 -20.62 12.23 -7.81
CA LYS A 78 -19.50 12.57 -6.92
C LYS A 78 -18.56 11.39 -6.80
N ALA A 79 -17.26 11.67 -6.70
CA ALA A 79 -16.26 10.65 -6.44
C ALA A 79 -16.51 9.91 -5.09
N CYS A 80 -16.19 8.63 -5.08
CA CYS A 80 -16.17 7.77 -3.90
C CYS A 80 -14.93 6.88 -3.93
N HIS A 81 -14.55 6.36 -2.76
CA HIS A 81 -13.51 5.37 -2.59
C HIS A 81 -14.06 4.32 -1.63
N GLU A 82 -14.09 3.07 -2.07
CA GLU A 82 -14.67 1.95 -1.35
C GLU A 82 -13.62 0.83 -1.26
N VAL A 83 -13.47 0.22 -0.08
CA VAL A 83 -12.45 -0.82 0.17
C VAL A 83 -13.06 -2.11 0.69
N SER A 84 -14.37 -2.15 0.93
CA SER A 84 -15.06 -3.32 1.47
C SER A 84 -14.95 -4.56 0.57
N GLY A 85 -14.79 -4.39 -0.74
CA GLY A 85 -14.60 -5.48 -1.70
C GLY A 85 -13.16 -5.63 -2.21
N CYS A 86 -12.18 -4.99 -1.57
CA CYS A 86 -10.78 -5.11 -1.98
C CYS A 86 -10.12 -6.35 -1.39
N GLU A 87 -9.96 -7.35 -2.24
CA GLU A 87 -9.24 -8.59 -1.92
C GLU A 87 -8.08 -8.79 -2.89
N TRP A 88 -7.00 -9.38 -2.37
CA TRP A 88 -5.82 -9.71 -3.17
C TRP A 88 -6.20 -10.72 -4.24
N GLN A 89 -5.88 -10.39 -5.49
CA GLN A 89 -6.04 -11.32 -6.61
C GLN A 89 -4.67 -11.88 -6.98
N THR A 90 -4.59 -13.20 -7.07
CA THR A 90 -3.37 -13.92 -7.43
C THR A 90 -3.60 -14.67 -8.73
N GLN A 91 -2.66 -14.55 -9.66
CA GLN A 91 -2.62 -15.42 -10.83
C GLN A 91 -2.06 -16.80 -10.47
N ASP A 92 -2.16 -17.73 -11.41
CA ASP A 92 -1.49 -19.01 -11.34
C ASP A 92 0.03 -18.83 -11.28
N TRP A 93 0.68 -19.79 -10.63
CA TRP A 93 2.14 -19.84 -10.59
C TRP A 93 2.70 -20.16 -11.97
N SER A 94 3.80 -19.52 -12.33
CA SER A 94 4.59 -19.89 -13.51
C SER A 94 4.97 -21.37 -13.43
N GLU A 95 5.11 -22.02 -14.59
CA GLU A 95 5.55 -23.41 -14.63
C GLU A 95 6.91 -23.58 -13.94
N CYS A 96 7.11 -24.72 -13.30
CA CYS A 96 8.42 -25.05 -12.76
C CYS A 96 9.27 -25.64 -13.89
N GLY A 97 10.27 -24.88 -14.32
CA GLY A 97 11.28 -25.34 -15.25
C GLY A 97 12.28 -26.32 -14.63
N SER A 98 13.06 -26.98 -15.48
CA SER A 98 14.13 -27.92 -15.09
C SER A 98 15.34 -27.26 -14.41
N ALA A 99 15.39 -25.93 -14.36
CA ALA A 99 16.52 -25.15 -13.82
C ALA A 99 16.41 -24.78 -12.34
N CYS A 100 15.46 -25.37 -11.59
CA CYS A 100 15.21 -25.05 -10.18
C CYS A 100 14.96 -23.55 -9.90
N GLU A 101 14.54 -22.82 -10.92
CA GLU A 101 14.15 -21.42 -10.78
C GLU A 101 12.88 -21.33 -9.93
N PRO A 102 12.77 -20.28 -9.09
CA PRO A 102 11.59 -20.08 -8.30
C PRO A 102 10.40 -19.76 -9.20
N GLN A 103 9.25 -20.33 -8.86
CA GLN A 103 8.00 -19.99 -9.52
C GLN A 103 7.61 -18.57 -9.11
N THR A 104 7.13 -17.80 -10.08
CA THR A 104 6.64 -16.45 -9.86
C THR A 104 5.15 -16.40 -10.17
N ARG A 105 4.43 -15.49 -9.52
CA ARG A 105 3.05 -15.17 -9.89
C ARG A 105 2.79 -13.69 -9.72
N GLU A 106 1.85 -13.17 -10.49
CA GLU A 106 1.37 -11.81 -10.32
C GLU A 106 0.38 -11.74 -9.15
N VAL A 107 0.52 -10.70 -8.33
CA VAL A 107 -0.37 -10.41 -7.21
C VAL A 107 -0.79 -8.95 -7.32
N VAL A 108 -2.08 -8.71 -7.52
CA VAL A 108 -2.62 -7.37 -7.75
C VAL A 108 -3.71 -7.05 -6.74
N CYS A 109 -3.74 -5.78 -6.32
CA CYS A 109 -4.93 -5.23 -5.65
C CYS A 109 -5.81 -4.58 -6.72
N PRO A 110 -7.12 -4.88 -6.81
CA PRO A 110 -7.98 -4.38 -7.88
C PRO A 110 -8.07 -2.85 -7.97
N SER A 111 -7.83 -2.16 -6.85
CA SER A 111 -7.80 -0.69 -6.81
C SER A 111 -6.53 -0.07 -7.40
N GLY A 112 -5.49 -0.88 -7.65
CA GLY A 112 -4.14 -0.42 -7.96
C GLY A 112 -3.36 0.13 -6.75
N ASN A 113 -3.98 0.18 -5.56
CA ASN A 113 -3.36 0.65 -4.32
C ASN A 113 -3.32 -0.49 -3.30
N THR A 114 -2.11 -0.92 -2.93
CA THR A 114 -1.88 -2.06 -2.02
C THR A 114 -2.46 -1.85 -0.62
N SER A 115 -2.65 -0.60 -0.18
CA SER A 115 -3.23 -0.30 1.13
C SER A 115 -4.75 -0.54 1.20
N ASP A 116 -5.43 -0.68 0.07
CA ASP A 116 -6.87 -0.92 0.04
C ASP A 116 -7.20 -2.41 0.29
N CYS A 117 -6.30 -3.32 -0.10
CA CYS A 117 -6.48 -4.75 0.10
C CYS A 117 -6.07 -5.18 1.52
N ARG A 118 -6.97 -5.89 2.21
CA ARG A 118 -6.72 -6.33 3.60
C ARG A 118 -5.83 -7.56 3.67
N GLY A 119 -5.16 -7.70 4.81
CA GLY A 119 -4.31 -8.86 5.10
C GLY A 119 -2.88 -8.72 4.56
N VAL A 120 -2.13 -9.81 4.63
CA VAL A 120 -0.74 -9.85 4.17
C VAL A 120 -0.73 -10.02 2.66
N VAL A 121 0.16 -9.29 1.98
CA VAL A 121 0.38 -9.43 0.54
C VAL A 121 0.76 -10.89 0.24
N PRO A 122 0.01 -11.60 -0.63
CA PRO A 122 0.38 -12.96 -1.01
C PRO A 122 1.78 -13.04 -1.60
N ALA A 123 2.48 -14.15 -1.35
CA ALA A 123 3.82 -14.36 -1.89
C ALA A 123 3.80 -14.29 -3.42
N THR A 124 4.73 -13.54 -4.01
CA THR A 124 4.96 -13.44 -5.47
C THR A 124 5.98 -14.47 -5.95
N LEU A 125 6.69 -15.11 -5.03
CA LEU A 125 7.76 -16.06 -5.30
C LEU A 125 7.59 -17.31 -4.45
N ARG A 126 7.79 -18.49 -5.05
CA ARG A 126 7.73 -19.78 -4.36
C ARG A 126 8.79 -20.72 -4.93
N SER A 127 9.46 -21.46 -4.07
CA SER A 127 10.39 -22.50 -4.47
C SER A 127 9.69 -23.61 -5.27
N CYS A 128 10.35 -24.14 -6.29
CA CYS A 128 9.83 -25.33 -6.94
C CYS A 128 10.07 -26.57 -6.06
N GLY A 129 8.99 -27.29 -5.73
CA GLY A 129 9.01 -28.45 -4.84
C GLY A 129 9.41 -29.77 -5.52
N THR A 130 10.10 -29.74 -6.67
CA THR A 130 10.53 -30.98 -7.34
C THR A 130 11.69 -31.62 -6.59
N ALA A 131 11.65 -32.96 -6.44
CA ALA A 131 12.68 -33.73 -5.74
C ALA A 131 14.11 -33.51 -6.31
N SER A 132 14.21 -33.07 -7.56
CA SER A 132 15.47 -32.71 -8.24
C SER A 132 16.11 -31.41 -7.72
N CYS A 133 15.34 -30.54 -7.07
CA CYS A 133 15.83 -29.26 -6.52
C CYS A 133 16.10 -29.33 -5.00
N ALA A 134 15.78 -30.46 -4.37
CA ALA A 134 16.09 -30.76 -2.97
C ALA A 134 17.53 -31.26 -2.80
N GLN A 135 18.51 -30.60 -3.42
CA GLN A 135 19.91 -30.77 -3.06
C GLN A 135 20.32 -29.58 -2.20
N PRO A 136 20.21 -29.68 -0.86
CA PRO A 136 20.97 -28.81 0.00
C PRO A 136 22.44 -29.15 -0.24
N GLY A 137 23.09 -28.38 -1.10
CA GLY A 137 24.53 -28.24 -1.02
C GLY A 137 24.83 -27.56 0.31
N SER A 138 24.89 -28.36 1.38
CA SER A 138 25.35 -27.94 2.71
C SER A 138 26.76 -27.39 2.56
N SER A 139 26.84 -26.10 2.23
CA SER A 139 28.08 -25.37 2.12
C SER A 139 28.47 -25.02 3.54
N THR A 140 29.19 -25.92 4.19
CA THR A 140 29.70 -25.68 5.54
C THR A 140 30.75 -24.59 5.48
N LEU A 141 30.42 -23.41 6.02
CA LEU A 141 31.37 -22.32 6.19
C LEU A 141 32.08 -22.52 7.54
N VAL A 142 33.39 -22.77 7.51
CA VAL A 142 34.21 -22.89 8.73
C VAL A 142 34.98 -21.59 8.93
N LEU A 143 34.72 -20.90 10.04
CA LEU A 143 35.39 -19.67 10.42
C LEU A 143 36.31 -19.94 11.62
N LEU A 144 37.61 -19.70 11.46
CA LEU A 144 38.57 -19.78 12.56
C LEU A 144 38.83 -18.37 13.09
N LEU A 145 38.45 -18.11 14.34
CA LEU A 145 38.63 -16.82 15.00
C LEU A 145 39.58 -16.98 16.19
N ARG A 146 40.64 -16.16 16.21
CA ARG A 146 41.61 -16.11 17.30
C ARG A 146 41.30 -14.94 18.21
N TRP A 147 41.02 -15.23 19.49
CA TRP A 147 40.66 -14.22 20.49
C TRP A 147 41.79 -14.06 21.50
N LEU A 148 42.20 -12.81 21.75
CA LEU A 148 43.11 -12.46 22.84
C LEU A 148 42.26 -11.99 24.02
N LEU A 149 42.12 -12.84 25.04
CA LEU A 149 41.30 -12.58 26.21
C LEU A 149 42.22 -12.33 27.41
N SER A 150 42.05 -11.17 28.05
CA SER A 150 42.71 -10.86 29.32
C SER A 150 41.72 -11.06 30.45
N ALA A 151 41.75 -12.21 31.12
CA ALA A 151 40.92 -12.49 32.28
C ALA A 151 41.72 -12.27 33.58
N GLN A 152 41.07 -11.69 34.58
CA GLN A 152 41.62 -11.54 35.93
C GLN A 152 40.92 -12.55 36.84
N SER A 153 41.67 -13.58 37.28
CA SER A 153 41.34 -14.55 38.35
C SER A 153 40.70 -15.91 37.95
N PRO A 154 40.79 -16.94 38.82
CA PRO A 154 41.07 -18.31 38.43
C PRO A 154 39.81 -19.18 38.37
N GLY A 155 39.58 -19.83 37.24
CA GLY A 155 38.51 -20.82 37.13
C GLY A 155 38.53 -21.50 35.78
N SER A 156 38.19 -22.79 35.77
CA SER A 156 38.15 -23.67 34.60
C SER A 156 37.12 -23.28 33.54
N ASP A 157 36.29 -22.26 33.77
CA ASP A 157 35.16 -21.90 32.89
C ASP A 157 35.38 -20.70 31.97
N VAL A 158 36.57 -20.07 31.98
CA VAL A 158 36.89 -18.96 31.04
C VAL A 158 36.72 -19.41 29.58
N ALA A 159 36.95 -20.69 29.31
CA ALA A 159 36.83 -21.26 27.97
C ALA A 159 35.36 -21.42 27.54
N ALA A 160 34.46 -21.81 28.45
CA ALA A 160 33.03 -21.97 28.17
C ALA A 160 32.34 -20.61 27.95
N GLU A 161 32.68 -19.60 28.75
CA GLU A 161 32.16 -18.25 28.59
C GLU A 161 32.64 -17.60 27.28
N ALA A 162 33.90 -17.84 26.89
CA ALA A 162 34.45 -17.38 25.62
C ALA A 162 33.77 -18.04 24.40
N ILE A 163 33.49 -19.34 24.46
CA ILE A 163 32.74 -20.06 23.41
C ILE A 163 31.34 -19.44 23.25
N ALA A 164 30.62 -19.26 24.36
CA ALA A 164 29.26 -18.73 24.34
C ALA A 164 29.22 -17.30 23.77
N ALA A 165 30.13 -16.44 24.22
CA ALA A 165 30.24 -15.07 23.73
C ALA A 165 30.60 -15.00 22.24
N ALA A 166 31.50 -15.86 21.76
CA ALA A 166 31.89 -15.93 20.35
C ALA A 166 30.72 -16.38 19.46
N ARG A 167 29.98 -17.41 19.90
CA ARG A 167 28.79 -17.92 19.20
C ARG A 167 27.72 -16.82 19.04
N ASP A 168 27.40 -16.11 20.12
CA ASP A 168 26.37 -15.06 20.11
C ASP A 168 26.81 -13.83 19.30
N ALA A 169 28.10 -13.47 19.32
CA ALA A 169 28.64 -12.40 18.49
C ALA A 169 28.50 -12.71 17.00
N VAL A 170 28.89 -13.92 16.58
CA VAL A 170 28.81 -14.33 15.17
C VAL A 170 27.36 -14.49 14.72
N ALA A 171 26.48 -15.03 15.58
CA ALA A 171 25.04 -15.09 15.31
C ALA A 171 24.45 -13.70 15.00
N ARG A 172 24.80 -12.68 15.81
CA ARG A 172 24.36 -11.29 15.59
C ARG A 172 24.92 -10.67 14.31
N VAL A 173 26.20 -10.91 14.00
CA VAL A 173 26.83 -10.36 12.78
C VAL A 173 26.23 -10.97 11.52
N LEU A 174 25.93 -12.27 11.55
CA LEU A 174 25.38 -13.00 10.40
C LEU A 174 23.85 -12.96 10.31
N GLY A 175 23.16 -12.47 11.32
CA GLY A 175 21.69 -12.42 11.35
C GLY A 175 21.02 -13.80 11.43
N VAL A 176 21.72 -14.79 11.98
CA VAL A 176 21.24 -16.18 12.13
C VAL A 176 21.01 -16.51 13.60
N PRO A 177 20.11 -17.45 13.95
CA PRO A 177 19.93 -17.81 15.34
C PRO A 177 21.17 -18.55 15.88
N ALA A 178 21.55 -18.27 17.14
CA ALA A 178 22.78 -18.81 17.74
C ALA A 178 22.81 -20.35 17.83
N PHE A 179 21.66 -21.03 17.79
CA PHE A 179 21.58 -22.50 17.76
C PHE A 179 22.05 -23.10 16.43
N SER A 180 22.11 -22.31 15.35
CA SER A 180 22.66 -22.72 14.04
C SER A 180 24.19 -22.67 13.97
N ILE A 181 24.85 -22.33 15.08
CA ILE A 181 26.31 -22.17 15.16
C ILE A 181 26.87 -23.15 16.18
N GLN A 182 27.73 -24.05 15.72
CA GLN A 182 28.53 -24.91 16.59
C GLN A 182 29.88 -24.24 16.85
N ALA A 183 30.32 -24.26 18.11
CA ALA A 183 31.51 -23.57 18.57
C ALA A 183 32.36 -24.51 19.42
N GLU A 184 33.62 -24.70 19.04
CA GLU A 184 34.55 -25.63 19.68
C GLU A 184 35.88 -24.93 20.01
N LEU A 185 36.51 -25.33 21.11
CA LEU A 185 37.85 -24.88 21.50
C LEU A 185 38.88 -25.71 20.74
N ASN A 186 39.70 -25.05 19.91
CA ASN A 186 40.74 -25.73 19.15
C ASN A 186 42.08 -25.76 19.89
N SER A 187 42.42 -24.73 20.66
CA SER A 187 43.57 -24.77 21.57
C SER A 187 43.50 -23.68 22.64
N THR A 188 44.13 -23.94 23.80
CA THR A 188 44.33 -22.95 24.86
C THR A 188 45.83 -22.75 25.08
N ALA A 189 46.35 -21.56 24.78
CA ALA A 189 47.71 -21.19 25.11
C ALA A 189 47.68 -20.39 26.42
N THR A 190 48.01 -21.04 27.53
CA THR A 190 48.15 -20.39 28.83
C THR A 190 49.58 -19.93 29.02
N ALA A 191 49.82 -18.62 28.94
CA ALA A 191 51.11 -18.03 29.33
C ALA A 191 51.11 -17.78 30.84
N THR A 192 51.78 -18.64 31.61
CA THR A 192 52.04 -18.39 33.03
C THR A 192 53.21 -17.42 33.18
N SER A 193 52.93 -16.15 33.42
CA SER A 193 53.96 -15.19 33.87
C SER A 193 54.21 -15.40 35.36
N GLY A 194 55.43 -15.78 35.71
CA GLY A 194 55.90 -15.83 37.11
C GLY A 194 55.79 -14.45 37.77
N GLN A 195 55.34 -14.47 39.03
CA GLN A 195 55.09 -13.34 39.93
C GLN A 195 53.93 -12.38 39.56
N GLY A 196 52.80 -12.54 40.26
CA GLY A 196 51.77 -11.50 40.37
C GLY A 196 50.54 -11.63 39.45
N ARG A 197 49.88 -12.79 39.44
CA ARG A 197 48.47 -13.05 39.02
C ARG A 197 47.89 -12.16 37.91
N ARG A 198 48.46 -12.24 36.70
CA ARG A 198 47.71 -12.03 35.45
C ARG A 198 48.00 -13.22 34.52
N LEU A 199 46.96 -14.00 34.21
CA LEU A 199 47.02 -15.01 33.17
C LEU A 199 46.49 -14.35 31.90
N ALA A 200 47.39 -13.97 30.99
CA ALA A 200 47.01 -13.60 29.63
C ALA A 200 47.08 -14.89 28.80
N GLY A 201 45.92 -15.45 28.47
CA GLY A 201 45.81 -16.64 27.64
C GLY A 201 45.29 -16.27 26.25
N ALA A 202 45.91 -16.81 25.20
CA ALA A 202 45.30 -16.79 23.87
C ALA A 202 44.42 -18.03 23.72
N VAL A 203 43.17 -17.84 23.30
CA VAL A 203 42.21 -18.93 23.09
C VAL A 203 41.81 -18.92 21.62
N ASP A 204 42.03 -20.05 20.95
CA ASP A 204 41.63 -20.25 19.56
C ASP A 204 40.28 -20.97 19.54
N VAL A 205 39.23 -20.28 19.07
CA VAL A 205 37.86 -20.81 18.97
C VAL A 205 37.54 -21.08 17.51
N GLY A 206 37.24 -22.34 17.20
CA GLY A 206 36.72 -22.73 15.90
C GLY A 206 35.20 -22.59 15.89
N LEU A 207 34.65 -21.86 14.91
CA LEU A 207 33.20 -21.80 14.69
C LEU A 207 32.86 -22.52 13.39
N ARG A 208 31.96 -23.49 13.50
CA ARG A 208 31.37 -24.20 12.37
C ARG A 208 29.95 -23.66 12.18
N LEU A 209 29.73 -23.06 11.01
CA LEU A 209 28.41 -22.61 10.60
C LEU A 209 27.81 -23.63 9.64
N GLU A 210 26.65 -24.16 9.99
CA GLU A 210 25.86 -24.97 9.08
C GLU A 210 24.77 -24.09 8.49
N VAL A 211 24.95 -23.69 7.23
CA VAL A 211 23.93 -22.97 6.46
C VAL A 211 23.05 -24.03 5.82
N VAL A 212 21.87 -24.24 6.41
CA VAL A 212 20.80 -25.12 5.90
C VAL A 212 19.83 -24.31 5.05
#